data_AF-A0A662BJT2-F1
#
_entry.id   AF-A0A662BJT2-F1
#
_cell.length_a   1.000
_cell.length_b   1.000
_cell.length_c   1.000
_cell.angle_alpha   90.00
_cell.angle_beta   90.00
_cell.angle_gamma   90.00
#
_symmetry.space_group_name_H-M   'P 1'
#
loop_
_entity.id
_entity.type
_entity.pdbx_description
1 polymer ?
#
loop_
_entity_poly.entity_id
_entity_poly.type
_entity_poly.pdbx_seq_one_letter_code
_entity_poly.pdbx_strand_id
1 'polypeptide(L)'
;IGVFGGIATFNMPVVILMTGVGIVSLAGVVVNNAIVLIDYIDYLKTKRKEVLGMDQDDNLPKEEIIDCIVDAGKTRLRPVLLTAITTVLGLLPMAVGLNIDFITMFTEFDPHIFIGGDNAAFWSAMSWTVIFGLSFATFLTLVIVPVMYLLGNSIKLKAVKPKVVVG
;
A
#
# COMPACT_ATOMS: atom_id res chain seq x y z
N ILE A 1 2.00 4.23 12.82
CA ILE A 1 2.86 5.45 12.74
C ILE A 1 2.17 6.53 11.91
N GLY A 2 1.87 6.32 10.62
CA GLY A 2 1.19 7.33 9.78
C GLY A 2 -0.12 7.90 10.35
N VAL A 3 -1.02 7.03 10.83
CA VAL A 3 -2.30 7.44 11.44
C VAL A 3 -2.10 8.34 12.67
N PHE A 4 -1.33 7.88 13.65
CA PHE A 4 -1.08 8.61 14.89
C PHE A 4 -0.30 9.91 14.64
N GLY A 5 0.65 9.91 13.70
CA GLY A 5 1.38 11.11 13.30
C GLY A 5 0.49 12.16 12.62
N GLY A 6 -0.42 11.73 11.74
CA GLY A 6 -1.40 12.62 11.11
C GLY A 6 -2.35 13.25 12.14
N ILE A 7 -2.97 12.42 12.98
CA ILE A 7 -3.90 12.92 14.00
C ILE A 7 -3.22 13.86 15.01
N ALA A 8 -1.99 13.55 15.43
CA ALA A 8 -1.21 14.41 16.32
C ALA A 8 -0.86 15.76 15.67
N THR A 9 -0.61 15.80 14.36
CA THR A 9 -0.28 17.04 13.63
C THR A 9 -1.50 17.97 13.51
N PHE A 10 -2.69 17.41 13.31
CA PHE A 10 -3.94 18.17 13.14
C PHE A 10 -4.73 18.39 14.44
N ASN A 11 -4.22 17.89 15.57
CA ASN A 11 -4.80 18.02 16.91
C ASN A 11 -6.29 17.60 16.97
N MET A 12 -6.65 16.56 16.21
CA MET A 12 -8.02 16.07 16.10
C MET A 12 -8.36 15.10 17.23
N PRO A 13 -9.61 15.11 17.75
CA PRO A 13 -10.02 14.16 18.79
C PRO A 13 -10.00 12.73 18.24
N VAL A 14 -9.30 11.83 18.93
CA VAL A 14 -9.25 10.41 18.57
C VAL A 14 -10.55 9.74 19.02
N VAL A 15 -11.42 9.44 18.06
CA VAL A 15 -12.57 8.57 18.30
C VAL A 15 -12.16 7.12 18.11
N ILE A 16 -11.92 6.43 19.22
CA ILE A 16 -11.30 5.09 19.26
C ILE A 16 -11.98 4.09 18.32
N LEU A 17 -13.32 4.04 18.31
CA LEU A 17 -14.07 3.12 17.45
C LEU A 17 -13.85 3.40 15.96
N MET A 18 -13.98 4.66 15.54
CA MET A 18 -13.88 5.06 14.13
C MET A 18 -12.44 5.00 13.62
N THR A 19 -11.47 5.43 14.43
CA THR A 19 -10.05 5.25 14.12
C THR A 19 -9.68 3.78 14.04
N GLY A 20 -10.22 2.93 14.93
CA GLY A 20 -10.01 1.48 14.91
C GLY A 20 -10.48 0.83 13.61
N VAL A 21 -11.70 1.14 13.17
CA VAL A 21 -12.25 0.67 11.89
C VAL A 21 -11.38 1.13 10.72
N GLY A 22 -10.94 2.39 10.73
CA GLY A 22 -10.04 2.94 9.71
C GLY A 22 -8.71 2.18 9.62
N ILE A 23 -8.09 1.85 10.76
CA ILE A 23 -6.84 1.08 10.81
C ILE A 23 -7.03 -0.34 10.26
N VAL A 24 -8.11 -1.03 10.62
CA VAL A 24 -8.38 -2.39 10.13
C VAL A 24 -8.61 -2.39 8.62
N SER A 25 -9.38 -1.42 8.11
CA SER A 25 -9.59 -1.24 6.66
C SER A 25 -8.27 -1.01 5.92
N LEU A 26 -7.42 -0.13 6.45
CA LEU A 26 -6.10 0.15 5.90
C LEU A 26 -5.18 -1.07 5.83
N ALA A 27 -5.19 -1.91 6.86
CA ALA A 27 -4.36 -3.11 6.91
C ALA A 27 -4.63 -4.01 5.69
N GLY A 28 -5.89 -4.18 5.30
CA GLY A 28 -6.26 -4.96 4.12
C GLY A 28 -5.70 -4.37 2.82
N VAL A 29 -5.86 -3.06 2.61
CA VAL A 29 -5.37 -2.38 1.40
C VAL A 29 -3.84 -2.47 1.30
N VAL A 30 -3.14 -2.21 2.41
CA VAL A 30 -1.67 -2.21 2.47
C VAL A 30 -1.11 -3.61 2.25
N VAL A 31 -1.70 -4.64 2.88
CA VAL A 31 -1.29 -6.04 2.69
C VAL A 31 -1.51 -6.48 1.25
N ASN A 32 -2.65 -6.14 0.65
CA ASN A 32 -2.93 -6.46 -0.75
C ASN A 32 -1.88 -5.83 -1.69
N ASN A 33 -1.58 -4.54 -1.50
CA ASN A 33 -0.56 -3.85 -2.28
C ASN A 33 0.83 -4.51 -2.15
N ALA A 34 1.17 -5.00 -0.96
CA ALA A 34 2.44 -5.68 -0.69
C ALA A 34 2.52 -7.08 -1.34
N ILE A 35 1.49 -7.90 -1.15
CA ILE A 35 1.41 -9.27 -1.70
C ILE A 35 1.54 -9.23 -3.22
N VAL A 36 0.77 -8.36 -3.88
CA VAL A 36 0.78 -8.24 -5.35
C VAL A 36 2.15 -7.80 -5.90
N LEU A 37 2.92 -7.02 -5.13
CA LEU A 37 4.29 -6.66 -5.49
C LEU A 37 5.24 -7.86 -5.35
N ILE A 38 5.17 -8.59 -4.24
CA ILE A 38 6.00 -9.78 -3.98
C ILE A 38 5.72 -10.86 -5.03
N ASP A 39 4.46 -11.17 -5.29
CA ASP A 39 4.05 -12.17 -6.28
C ASP A 39 4.58 -11.81 -7.67
N TYR A 40 4.62 -10.52 -8.00
CA TYR A 40 5.15 -10.07 -9.29
C TYR A 40 6.67 -10.15 -9.38
N ILE A 41 7.39 -9.91 -8.26
CA ILE A 41 8.83 -10.16 -8.19
C ILE A 41 9.11 -11.65 -8.42
N ASP A 42 8.38 -12.53 -7.74
CA ASP A 42 8.52 -13.98 -7.89
C ASP A 42 8.21 -14.44 -9.32
N TYR A 43 7.15 -13.91 -9.93
CA TYR A 43 6.82 -14.14 -11.33
C TYR A 43 7.97 -13.73 -12.28
N LEU A 44 8.54 -12.53 -12.11
CA LEU A 44 9.65 -12.05 -12.94
C LEU A 44 10.91 -12.91 -12.77
N LYS A 45 11.19 -13.37 -11.55
CA LYS A 45 12.32 -14.28 -11.30
C LYS A 45 12.16 -15.61 -12.01
N THR A 46 10.97 -16.22 -11.94
CA THR A 46 10.69 -17.49 -12.64
C THR A 46 10.88 -17.31 -14.15
N LYS A 47 10.33 -16.24 -14.72
CA LYS A 47 10.48 -15.93 -16.14
C LYS A 47 11.95 -15.70 -16.55
N ARG A 48 12.75 -15.02 -15.71
CA ARG A 48 14.19 -14.82 -15.92
C ARG A 48 14.96 -16.15 -15.91
N LYS A 49 14.62 -17.08 -15.00
CA LYS A 49 15.24 -18.41 -14.94
C LYS A 49 14.98 -19.21 -16.22
N GLU A 50 13.74 -19.19 -16.72
CA GLU A 50 13.36 -19.86 -17.97
C GLU A 50 14.17 -19.33 -19.17
N VAL A 51 14.34 -18.01 -19.28
CA VAL A 51 15.13 -17.38 -20.35
C VAL A 51 16.61 -17.74 -20.27
N LEU A 52 17.16 -17.89 -19.07
CA LEU A 52 18.54 -18.27 -18.84
C LEU A 52 18.77 -19.79 -18.89
N GLY A 53 17.72 -20.60 -19.07
CA GLY A 53 17.81 -22.06 -19.05
C GLY A 53 18.23 -22.64 -17.70
N MET A 54 17.98 -21.91 -16.61
CA MET A 54 18.33 -22.33 -15.25
C MET A 54 17.24 -23.22 -14.66
N ASP A 55 17.62 -24.16 -13.80
CA ASP A 55 16.64 -25.01 -13.10
C ASP A 55 15.84 -24.17 -12.08
N GLN A 56 14.65 -24.62 -11.70
CA GLN A 56 13.82 -23.87 -10.74
C GLN A 56 14.48 -23.79 -9.36
N ASP A 57 15.30 -24.78 -9.01
CA ASP A 57 16.06 -24.82 -7.77
C ASP A 57 17.34 -23.96 -7.80
N ASP A 58 17.79 -23.54 -8.99
CA ASP A 58 18.97 -22.69 -9.10
C ASP A 58 18.66 -21.26 -8.62
N ASN A 59 19.62 -20.67 -7.92
CA ASN A 59 19.49 -19.29 -7.49
C ASN A 59 19.92 -18.34 -8.60
N LEU A 60 19.06 -17.38 -8.91
CA LEU A 60 19.37 -16.32 -9.86
C LEU A 60 20.52 -15.45 -9.30
N PRO A 61 21.49 -15.01 -10.12
CA PRO A 61 22.55 -14.12 -9.66
C PRO A 61 21.98 -12.81 -9.10
N LYS A 62 22.72 -12.17 -8.18
CA LYS A 62 22.21 -11.02 -7.43
C LYS A 62 21.83 -9.85 -8.32
N GLU A 63 22.58 -9.58 -9.39
CA GLU A 63 22.27 -8.50 -10.32
C GLU A 63 20.88 -8.70 -10.94
N GLU A 64 20.60 -9.91 -11.43
CA GLU A 64 19.32 -10.23 -12.07
C GLU A 64 18.14 -10.16 -11.12
N ILE A 65 18.35 -10.46 -9.84
CA ILE A 65 17.32 -10.32 -8.81
C ILE A 65 17.01 -8.84 -8.56
N ILE A 66 18.04 -7.99 -8.51
CA ILE A 66 17.85 -6.55 -8.38
C ILE A 66 17.06 -6.02 -9.58
N ASP A 67 17.40 -6.46 -10.79
CA ASP A 67 16.67 -6.10 -12.01
C ASP A 67 15.19 -6.52 -11.94
N CYS A 68 14.90 -7.77 -11.54
CA CYS A 68 13.52 -8.22 -11.35
C CYS A 68 12.75 -7.35 -10.36
N ILE A 69 13.38 -6.94 -9.26
CA ILE A 69 12.75 -6.12 -8.22
C ILE A 69 12.49 -4.69 -8.73
N VAL A 70 13.44 -4.12 -9.47
CA VAL A 70 13.29 -2.79 -10.07
C VAL A 70 12.17 -2.79 -11.10
N ASP A 71 12.11 -3.80 -11.96
CA ASP A 71 11.07 -3.94 -12.98
C ASP A 71 9.70 -4.22 -12.35
N ALA A 72 9.67 -5.03 -11.30
CA ALA A 72 8.45 -5.25 -10.51
C ALA A 72 7.95 -3.97 -9.87
N GLY A 73 8.86 -3.23 -9.22
CA GLY A 73 8.58 -1.95 -8.59
C GLY A 73 7.99 -0.96 -9.59
N LYS A 74 8.63 -0.74 -10.74
CA LYS A 74 8.16 0.18 -11.79
C LYS A 74 6.76 -0.18 -12.29
N THR A 75 6.48 -1.47 -12.47
CA THR A 75 5.20 -1.94 -13.02
C THR A 75 4.07 -1.82 -12.00
N ARG A 76 4.34 -2.17 -10.73
CA ARG A 76 3.33 -2.18 -9.65
C ARG A 76 3.15 -0.82 -8.98
N LEU A 77 4.13 0.07 -9.06
CA LEU A 77 4.04 1.44 -8.56
C LEU A 77 2.78 2.15 -9.07
N ARG A 78 2.45 1.98 -10.36
CA ARG A 78 1.26 2.60 -10.98
C ARG A 78 -0.05 2.13 -10.33
N PRO A 79 -0.36 0.83 -10.26
CA PRO A 79 -1.51 0.32 -9.50
C PRO A 79 -1.56 0.79 -8.05
N VAL A 80 -0.45 0.71 -7.31
CA VAL A 80 -0.42 1.06 -5.88
C VAL A 80 -0.70 2.55 -5.65
N LEU A 81 -0.10 3.42 -6.47
CA LEU A 81 -0.37 4.86 -6.43
C LEU A 81 -1.81 5.17 -6.84
N LEU A 82 -2.35 4.50 -7.87
CA LEU A 82 -3.73 4.71 -8.30
C LEU A 82 -4.73 4.37 -7.20
N THR A 83 -4.53 3.24 -6.51
CA THR A 83 -5.34 2.88 -5.33
C THR A 83 -5.24 3.94 -4.24
N ALA A 84 -4.02 4.38 -3.91
CA ALA A 84 -3.83 5.41 -2.88
C ALA A 84 -4.53 6.73 -3.26
N ILE A 85 -4.32 7.21 -4.47
CA ILE A 85 -4.89 8.47 -4.97
C ILE A 85 -6.41 8.39 -5.02
N THR A 86 -6.98 7.32 -5.59
CA THR A 86 -8.43 7.19 -5.70
C THR A 86 -9.11 7.08 -4.34
N THR A 87 -8.52 6.35 -3.39
CA THR A 87 -9.03 6.27 -2.01
C THR A 87 -8.93 7.62 -1.31
N VAL A 88 -7.81 8.34 -1.45
CA VAL A 88 -7.66 9.67 -0.84
C VAL A 88 -8.68 10.64 -1.42
N LEU A 89 -8.84 10.69 -2.75
CA LEU A 89 -9.81 11.56 -3.41
C LEU A 89 -11.26 11.21 -3.04
N GLY A 90 -11.60 9.92 -2.99
CA GLY A 90 -12.95 9.47 -2.62
C GLY A 90 -13.33 9.77 -1.17
N LEU A 91 -12.34 9.76 -0.26
CA LEU A 91 -12.55 10.06 1.16
C LEU A 91 -12.37 11.54 1.51
N LEU A 92 -11.85 12.35 0.58
CA LEU A 92 -11.56 13.76 0.81
C LEU A 92 -12.82 14.56 1.23
N PRO A 93 -13.98 14.45 0.54
CA PRO A 93 -15.19 15.19 0.93
C PRO A 93 -15.66 14.86 2.35
N MET A 94 -15.61 13.58 2.72
CA MET A 94 -15.99 13.12 4.06
C MET A 94 -14.97 13.56 5.12
N ALA A 95 -13.68 13.59 4.78
CA ALA A 95 -12.62 14.04 5.68
C ALA A 95 -12.79 15.52 6.07
N VAL A 96 -13.14 16.40 5.12
CA VAL A 96 -13.45 17.82 5.43
C VAL A 96 -14.80 18.01 6.12
N GLY A 97 -15.59 16.96 6.33
CA GLY A 97 -16.89 17.05 6.99
C GLY A 97 -17.99 17.67 6.13
N LEU A 98 -17.80 17.66 4.80
CA LEU A 98 -18.84 18.05 3.84
C LEU A 98 -19.87 16.93 3.76
N ASN A 99 -21.07 17.15 4.30
CA ASN A 99 -22.21 16.28 4.05
C ASN A 99 -22.88 16.78 2.76
N ILE A 100 -22.63 16.07 1.66
CA ILE A 100 -23.26 16.36 0.37
C ILE A 100 -24.50 15.47 0.31
N ASP A 101 -25.68 16.08 0.29
CA ASP A 101 -26.90 15.32 0.13
C ASP A 101 -27.07 14.96 -1.35
N PHE A 102 -26.52 13.80 -1.72
CA PHE A 102 -26.55 13.33 -3.12
C PHE A 102 -27.99 13.14 -3.60
N ILE A 103 -28.95 12.87 -2.71
CA ILE A 103 -30.35 12.70 -3.09
C ILE A 103 -30.90 14.04 -3.56
N THR A 104 -30.80 15.11 -2.77
CA THR A 104 -31.28 16.44 -3.17
C THR A 104 -30.45 17.03 -4.31
N MET A 105 -29.15 16.70 -4.41
CA MET A 105 -28.31 17.05 -5.55
C MET A 105 -28.89 16.52 -6.87
N PHE A 106 -29.41 15.28 -6.90
CA PHE A 106 -29.94 14.67 -8.12
C PHE A 106 -31.44 14.94 -8.36
N THR A 107 -32.26 15.16 -7.32
CA THR A 107 -33.69 15.48 -7.48
C THR A 107 -33.99 16.96 -7.59
N GLU A 108 -33.26 17.82 -6.87
CA GLU A 108 -33.56 19.26 -6.77
C GLU A 108 -32.45 20.15 -7.36
N PHE A 109 -31.35 19.56 -7.86
CA PHE A 109 -30.14 20.28 -8.29
C PHE A 109 -29.53 21.18 -7.21
N ASP A 110 -29.91 20.98 -5.94
CA ASP A 110 -29.37 21.66 -4.78
C ASP A 110 -28.64 20.64 -3.89
N PRO A 111 -27.29 20.70 -3.84
CA PRO A 111 -26.50 19.77 -3.06
C PRO A 111 -26.62 19.94 -1.54
N HIS A 112 -27.36 20.96 -1.05
CA HIS A 112 -27.65 21.23 0.37
C HIS A 112 -26.47 20.85 1.29
N ILE A 113 -25.36 21.55 1.11
CA ILE A 113 -24.09 21.27 1.78
C ILE A 113 -24.19 21.78 3.23
N PHE A 114 -24.35 20.87 4.18
CA PHE A 114 -24.28 21.20 5.60
C PHE A 114 -22.93 20.78 6.19
N ILE A 115 -22.28 21.73 6.87
CA ILE A 115 -21.07 21.49 7.66
C ILE A 115 -21.51 21.29 9.10
N GLY A 116 -21.55 20.04 9.55
CA GLY A 116 -21.81 19.69 10.95
C GLY A 116 -23.04 18.82 11.17
N GLY A 117 -22.79 17.69 11.81
CA GLY A 117 -23.75 16.74 12.37
C GLY A 117 -22.96 15.68 13.14
N ASP A 118 -23.50 15.13 14.22
CA ASP A 118 -22.76 14.18 15.08
C ASP A 118 -22.19 13.01 14.26
N ASN A 119 -22.95 12.54 13.26
CA ASN A 119 -22.51 11.51 12.32
C ASN A 119 -21.30 11.94 11.47
N ALA A 120 -21.26 13.19 10.99
CA ALA A 120 -20.15 13.68 10.15
C ALA A 120 -18.83 13.74 10.93
N ALA A 121 -18.87 14.02 12.24
CA ALA A 121 -17.68 13.98 13.11
C ALA A 121 -17.10 12.54 13.20
N PHE A 122 -17.95 11.52 13.23
CA PHE A 122 -17.51 10.13 13.25
C PHE A 122 -16.87 9.68 11.93
N TRP A 123 -17.51 9.99 10.79
CA TRP A 123 -17.01 9.61 9.45
C TRP A 123 -15.78 10.41 9.02
N SER A 124 -15.67 11.67 9.43
CA SER A 124 -14.47 12.50 9.17
C SER A 124 -13.24 11.94 9.88
N ALA A 125 -13.36 11.56 11.15
CA ALA A 125 -12.27 10.93 11.91
C ALA A 125 -11.78 9.61 11.28
N MET A 126 -12.70 8.79 10.77
CA MET A 126 -12.37 7.58 10.01
C MET A 126 -11.65 7.92 8.69
N SER A 127 -12.16 8.88 7.93
CA SER A 127 -11.62 9.26 6.62
C SER A 127 -10.20 9.81 6.74
N TRP A 128 -9.94 10.69 7.71
CA TRP A 128 -8.59 11.18 8.00
C TRP A 128 -7.63 10.07 8.41
N THR A 129 -8.10 9.12 9.22
CA THR A 129 -7.32 7.94 9.61
C THR A 129 -6.86 7.18 8.37
N VAL A 130 -7.77 6.92 7.42
CA VAL A 130 -7.46 6.20 6.18
C VAL A 130 -6.52 7.03 5.29
N ILE A 131 -6.78 8.32 5.09
CA ILE A 131 -5.95 9.18 4.24
C ILE A 131 -4.50 9.20 4.75
N PHE A 132 -4.27 9.56 6.02
CA PHE A 132 -2.90 9.62 6.55
C PHE A 132 -2.24 8.25 6.63
N GLY A 133 -2.99 7.22 7.03
CA GLY A 133 -2.48 5.87 7.13
C GLY A 133 -2.06 5.32 5.77
N LEU A 134 -2.88 5.50 4.73
CA LEU A 134 -2.61 5.01 3.39
C LEU A 134 -1.47 5.79 2.72
N SER A 135 -1.47 7.13 2.81
CA SER A 135 -0.38 7.94 2.24
C SER A 135 0.98 7.55 2.82
N PHE A 136 1.06 7.37 4.14
CA PHE A 136 2.29 6.94 4.79
C PHE A 136 2.64 5.49 4.46
N ALA A 137 1.67 4.58 4.52
CA ALA A 137 1.90 3.16 4.27
C ALA A 137 2.29 2.89 2.82
N THR A 138 1.72 3.59 1.84
CA THR A 138 2.07 3.43 0.43
C THR A 138 3.54 3.74 0.17
N PHE A 139 4.04 4.87 0.70
CA PHE A 139 5.46 5.20 0.58
C PHE A 139 6.34 4.15 1.27
N LEU A 140 5.94 3.74 2.47
CA LEU A 140 6.68 2.76 3.26
C LEU A 140 6.74 1.39 2.57
N THR A 141 5.62 0.88 2.07
CA THR A 141 5.53 -0.42 1.39
C THR A 141 6.39 -0.46 0.14
N LEU A 142 6.40 0.61 -0.66
CA LEU A 142 7.21 0.69 -1.88
C LEU A 142 8.71 0.63 -1.63
N VAL A 143 9.18 1.04 -0.45
CA VAL A 143 10.61 0.98 -0.08
C VAL A 143 10.91 -0.29 0.71
N ILE A 144 10.10 -0.59 1.72
CA ILE A 144 10.35 -1.70 2.65
C ILE A 144 10.19 -3.05 1.96
N VAL A 145 9.16 -3.25 1.12
CA VAL A 145 8.92 -4.57 0.50
C VAL A 145 10.09 -4.99 -0.40
N PRO A 146 10.58 -4.15 -1.33
CA PRO A 146 11.78 -4.46 -2.12
C PRO A 146 13.02 -4.77 -1.26
N VAL A 147 13.27 -3.96 -0.23
CA VAL A 147 14.43 -4.12 0.65
C VAL A 147 14.35 -5.41 1.46
N MET A 148 13.18 -5.71 2.02
CA MET A 148 12.93 -6.93 2.78
C MET A 148 13.10 -8.17 1.90
N TYR A 149 12.62 -8.10 0.65
CA TYR A 149 12.81 -9.17 -0.33
C TYR A 149 14.30 -9.40 -0.65
N LEU A 150 15.06 -8.32 -0.90
CA LEU A 150 16.51 -8.40 -1.15
C LEU A 150 17.28 -9.02 0.03
N LEU A 151 16.93 -8.62 1.26
CA LEU A 151 17.55 -9.17 2.47
C LEU A 151 17.23 -10.65 2.63
N GLY A 152 15.96 -11.05 2.47
CA GLY A 152 15.54 -12.45 2.54
C GLY A 152 16.27 -13.33 1.52
N ASN A 153 16.44 -12.83 0.29
CA ASN A 153 17.17 -13.54 -0.74
C ASN A 153 18.68 -13.60 -0.47
N SER A 154 19.28 -12.53 0.05
CA SER A 154 20.69 -12.49 0.41
C SER A 154 21.04 -13.47 1.53
N ILE A 155 20.12 -13.69 2.47
CA ILE A 155 20.26 -14.68 3.54
C ILE A 155 20.20 -16.10 2.96
N LYS A 156 19.24 -16.39 2.06
CA LYS A 156 19.15 -17.69 1.37
C LYS A 156 20.43 -18.02 0.58
N LEU A 157 20.97 -17.06 -0.16
CA LEU A 157 22.21 -17.21 -0.93
C LEU A 157 23.43 -17.50 -0.04
N LYS A 158 23.50 -16.94 1.18
CA LYS A 158 24.57 -17.24 2.13
C LYS A 158 24.41 -18.60 2.81
N ALA A 159 23.19 -19.09 2.95
CA ALA A 159 22.90 -20.39 3.55
C ALA A 159 23.22 -21.57 2.60
N VAL A 160 23.06 -21.36 1.30
CA VAL A 160 23.45 -22.34 0.27
C VAL A 160 24.92 -22.12 -0.11
N LYS A 161 25.84 -22.84 0.56
CA LYS A 161 27.26 -22.84 0.17
C LYS A 161 27.40 -23.19 -1.32
N PRO A 162 28.31 -22.53 -2.08
CA PRO A 162 28.58 -22.92 -3.45
C PRO A 162 29.07 -24.37 -3.47
N LYS A 163 28.45 -25.23 -4.28
CA LYS A 163 29.04 -26.51 -4.65
C LYS A 163 30.37 -26.20 -5.33
N VAL A 164 31.48 -26.39 -4.61
CA VAL A 164 32.82 -26.37 -5.19
C VAL A 164 32.85 -27.52 -6.19
N VAL A 165 32.86 -27.19 -7.48
CA VAL A 165 33.20 -28.14 -8.53
C VAL A 165 34.68 -28.43 -8.36
N VAL A 166 35.00 -29.49 -7.62
CA VAL A 166 36.35 -30.05 -7.57
C VAL A 166 36.45 -30.98 -8.78
N GLY A 167 37.19 -30.52 -9.79
CA GLY A 167 37.66 -31.35 -10.90
C GLY A 167 38.82 -32.24 -10.48
#